data_AF-R7W5K7-F1
#
_entry.id   AF-R7W5K7-F1
#
_cell.length_a   1.000
_cell.length_b   1.000
_cell.length_c   1.000
_cell.angle_alpha   90.00
_cell.angle_beta   90.00
_cell.angle_gamma   90.00
#
_symmetry.space_group_name_H-M   'P 1'
#
loop_
_entity.id
_entity.type
_entity.pdbx_description
1 polymer ?
#
loop_
_entity_poly.entity_id
_entity_poly.type
_entity_poly.pdbx_seq_one_letter_code
_entity_poly.pdbx_strand_id
1 'polypeptide(L)'
;MEGGAQHLADRFAGSPLPGASPSPVPEQRGTKYCKPPCMGLIIDGKSIAEDIKLQIAEEFRRMKKAVAHVPGLAIVLGTIIDGKSISEDIKLQIAEQFRRMKKAVAHVPGLAIVLVGDRRDSQSHVGFKLKGCEEVGIKSLLSELP
;
A
#
# COMPACT_ATOMS: atom_id res chain seq x y z
N MET A 1 39.77 -13.05 -26.10
CA MET A 1 39.13 -14.11 -25.29
C MET A 1 38.18 -13.43 -24.33
N GLU A 2 36.98 -13.07 -24.79
CA GLU A 2 35.90 -12.60 -23.92
C GLU A 2 34.60 -13.15 -24.49
N GLY A 3 33.84 -13.85 -23.66
CA GLY A 3 32.57 -14.47 -24.04
C GLY A 3 32.22 -15.59 -23.07
N GLY A 4 31.27 -15.33 -22.17
CA GLY A 4 30.76 -16.37 -21.28
C GLY A 4 30.07 -15.88 -20.01
N ALA A 5 29.10 -14.96 -20.12
CA ALA A 5 28.26 -14.55 -18.98
C ALA A 5 26.77 -14.50 -19.33
N GLN A 6 26.28 -15.39 -20.21
CA GLN A 6 24.89 -15.37 -20.69
C GLN A 6 23.97 -16.48 -20.14
N HIS A 7 24.38 -17.31 -19.17
CA HIS A 7 23.62 -18.53 -18.84
C HIS A 7 22.85 -18.50 -17.50
N LEU A 8 22.28 -17.36 -17.10
CA LEU A 8 21.51 -17.28 -15.85
C LEU A 8 20.26 -16.37 -15.93
N ALA A 9 19.54 -16.36 -17.05
CA ALA A 9 18.25 -15.66 -17.18
C ALA A 9 17.03 -16.61 -17.31
N ASP A 10 17.23 -17.89 -17.62
CA ASP A 10 16.11 -18.76 -18.05
C ASP A 10 15.42 -19.58 -16.94
N ARG A 11 15.59 -19.23 -15.65
CA ARG A 11 14.95 -19.97 -14.53
C ARG A 11 13.77 -19.26 -13.84
N PHE A 12 13.26 -18.17 -14.40
CA PHE A 12 12.05 -17.51 -13.89
C PHE A 12 10.84 -17.65 -14.84
N ALA A 13 10.74 -18.77 -15.55
CA ALA A 13 9.49 -19.18 -16.17
C ALA A 13 8.54 -19.75 -15.10
N GLY A 14 7.98 -18.86 -14.27
CA GLY A 14 6.80 -19.17 -13.49
C GLY A 14 5.65 -19.47 -14.46
N SER A 15 5.08 -20.67 -14.38
CA SER A 15 3.95 -21.08 -15.20
C SER A 15 2.77 -20.13 -15.02
N PRO A 16 2.03 -19.76 -16.09
CA PRO A 16 0.92 -18.82 -15.98
C PRO A 16 -0.22 -19.42 -15.15
N LEU A 17 -0.75 -18.66 -14.19
CA LEU A 17 -2.00 -19.00 -13.53
C LEU A 17 -3.16 -18.78 -14.53
N PRO A 18 -3.95 -19.81 -14.86
CA PRO A 18 -5.10 -19.65 -15.75
C PRO A 18 -6.32 -19.16 -14.93
N GLY A 19 -7.00 -18.11 -15.40
CA GLY A 19 -8.38 -17.83 -14.95
C GLY A 19 -8.75 -16.40 -14.56
N ALA A 20 -7.92 -15.38 -14.79
CA ALA A 20 -8.38 -14.00 -14.64
C ALA A 20 -9.05 -13.53 -15.93
N SER A 21 -10.37 -13.72 -16.04
CA SER A 21 -11.19 -13.07 -17.06
C SER A 21 -11.06 -11.54 -16.94
N PRO A 22 -10.72 -10.80 -18.00
CA PRO A 22 -10.64 -9.35 -17.93
C PRO A 22 -12.06 -8.77 -17.87
N SER A 23 -12.40 -8.16 -16.73
CA SER A 23 -13.57 -7.29 -16.62
C SER A 23 -13.35 -6.01 -17.45
N PRO A 24 -14.34 -5.57 -18.25
CA PRO A 24 -14.19 -4.43 -19.15
C PRO A 24 -13.99 -3.14 -18.37
N VAL A 25 -12.87 -2.46 -18.63
CA VAL A 25 -12.59 -1.11 -18.11
C VAL A 25 -13.29 -0.11 -19.02
N PRO A 26 -14.14 0.80 -18.50
CA PRO A 26 -14.83 1.78 -19.35
C PRO A 26 -13.85 2.81 -19.90
N GLU A 27 -13.91 3.02 -21.21
CA GLU A 27 -13.11 3.97 -21.96
C GLU A 27 -13.51 5.41 -21.62
N GLN A 28 -12.68 6.08 -20.80
CA GLN A 28 -12.92 7.47 -20.42
C GLN A 28 -12.35 8.42 -21.46
N ARG A 29 -13.25 8.91 -22.32
CA ARG A 29 -13.03 9.98 -23.30
C ARG A 29 -12.60 11.25 -22.57
N GLY A 30 -11.39 11.73 -22.86
CA GLY A 30 -10.73 12.82 -22.16
C GLY A 30 -11.50 14.15 -22.18
N THR A 31 -11.69 14.75 -21.01
CA THR A 31 -12.05 16.16 -20.87
C THR A 31 -10.78 16.95 -20.57
N LYS A 32 -10.35 17.80 -21.52
CA LYS A 32 -9.29 18.78 -21.31
C LYS A 32 -9.73 19.76 -20.21
N TYR A 33 -9.06 19.76 -19.07
CA TYR A 33 -9.30 20.74 -18.02
C TYR A 33 -8.37 21.95 -18.23
N CYS A 34 -8.93 23.07 -18.66
CA CYS A 34 -8.24 24.36 -18.64
C CYS A 34 -8.31 24.91 -17.21
N LYS A 35 -7.18 24.97 -16.49
CA LYS A 35 -7.10 25.61 -15.17
C LYS A 35 -7.00 27.15 -15.34
N PRO A 36 -7.94 27.95 -14.80
CA PRO A 36 -7.76 29.39 -14.68
C PRO A 36 -6.84 29.72 -13.49
N PRO A 37 -6.21 30.92 -13.43
CA PRO A 37 -5.33 31.30 -12.34
C PRO A 37 -6.19 31.75 -11.15
N CYS A 38 -6.38 30.88 -10.18
CA CYS A 38 -6.89 31.27 -8.88
C CYS A 38 -5.71 31.50 -7.92
N MET A 39 -5.65 32.71 -7.36
CA MET A 39 -4.84 33.05 -6.19
C MET A 39 -5.31 32.17 -5.03
N GLY A 40 -4.71 30.99 -4.89
CA GLY A 40 -5.08 30.00 -3.89
C GLY A 40 -4.24 30.16 -2.64
N LEU A 41 -4.88 30.47 -1.52
CA LEU A 41 -4.35 30.16 -0.20
C LEU A 41 -4.00 28.66 -0.19
N ILE A 42 -2.74 28.31 0.05
CA ILE A 42 -2.31 26.91 0.11
C ILE A 42 -3.02 26.28 1.31
N ILE A 43 -4.10 25.55 1.07
CA ILE A 43 -4.73 24.74 2.11
C ILE A 43 -3.93 23.45 2.18
N ASP A 44 -3.16 23.26 3.25
CA ASP A 44 -2.43 22.04 3.50
C ASP A 44 -3.42 20.88 3.70
N GLY A 45 -3.63 20.10 2.64
CA GLY A 45 -4.54 18.94 2.66
C GLY A 45 -4.17 17.91 3.74
N LYS A 46 -2.93 17.93 4.24
CA LYS A 46 -2.50 17.11 5.37
C LYS A 46 -3.14 17.55 6.70
N SER A 47 -3.27 18.87 6.93
CA SER A 47 -3.92 19.41 8.13
C SER A 47 -5.42 19.10 8.12
N ILE A 48 -6.08 19.31 6.97
CA ILE A 48 -7.51 19.02 6.82
C ILE A 48 -7.81 17.53 7.08
N ALA A 49 -6.96 16.64 6.57
CA ALA A 49 -7.12 15.21 6.76
C ALA A 49 -6.89 14.77 8.21
N GLU A 50 -6.03 15.45 8.97
CA GLU A 50 -5.82 15.20 10.40
C GLU A 50 -7.03 15.71 11.21
N ASP A 51 -7.51 16.91 10.92
CA ASP A 51 -8.65 17.53 11.60
C ASP A 51 -9.93 16.70 11.40
N ILE A 52 -10.21 16.26 10.17
CA ILE A 52 -11.38 15.40 9.88
C ILE A 52 -11.30 14.07 10.64
N LYS A 53 -10.10 13.46 10.73
CA LYS A 53 -9.92 12.21 11.48
C LYS A 53 -10.18 12.41 12.96
N LEU A 54 -9.65 13.48 13.54
CA LEU A 54 -9.86 13.82 14.95
C LEU A 54 -11.33 14.07 15.23
N GLN A 55 -12.01 14.82 14.37
CA GLN A 55 -13.41 15.17 14.51
C GLN A 55 -14.33 13.93 14.43
N ILE A 56 -14.09 13.02 13.47
CA ILE A 56 -14.82 11.76 13.38
C ILE A 56 -14.51 10.86 14.60
N ALA A 57 -13.26 10.78 15.03
CA ALA A 57 -12.86 9.96 16.17
C ALA A 57 -13.48 10.46 17.48
N GLU A 58 -13.59 11.77 17.68
CA GLU A 58 -14.24 12.38 18.84
C GLU A 58 -15.75 12.15 18.85
N GLU A 59 -16.42 12.32 17.70
CA GLU A 59 -17.85 12.01 17.56
C GLU A 59 -18.12 10.53 17.86
N PHE A 60 -17.28 9.63 17.36
CA PHE A 60 -17.40 8.20 17.63
C PHE A 60 -17.13 7.86 19.10
N ARG A 61 -16.16 8.54 19.74
CA ARG A 61 -15.87 8.40 21.17
C ARG A 61 -17.04 8.89 22.03
N ARG A 62 -17.66 10.01 21.64
CA ARG A 62 -18.84 10.58 22.31
C ARG A 62 -20.04 9.65 22.20
N MET A 63 -20.27 9.10 21.01
CA MET A 63 -21.29 8.08 20.76
C MET A 63 -21.05 6.84 21.62
N LYS A 64 -19.82 6.30 21.66
CA LYS A 64 -19.49 5.15 22.53
C LYS A 64 -19.70 5.44 24.01
N LYS A 65 -19.33 6.63 24.51
CA LYS A 65 -19.51 7.02 25.92
C LYS A 65 -20.98 7.09 26.32
N ALA A 66 -21.85 7.59 25.44
CA ALA A 66 -23.28 7.65 25.69
C ALA A 66 -23.93 6.26 25.78
N VAL A 67 -23.31 5.24 25.18
CA VAL A 67 -23.91 3.90 25.06
C VAL A 67 -23.18 2.82 25.86
N ALA A 68 -22.10 3.18 26.57
CA ALA A 68 -21.35 2.28 27.45
C ALA A 68 -22.17 1.72 28.63
N HIS A 69 -23.32 2.34 28.97
CA HIS A 69 -24.21 1.89 30.05
C HIS A 69 -25.26 0.87 29.60
N VAL A 70 -25.39 0.57 28.29
CA VAL A 70 -26.40 -0.36 27.78
C VAL A 70 -25.81 -1.76 27.65
N PRO A 71 -26.07 -2.70 28.59
CA PRO A 71 -25.59 -4.07 28.46
C PRO A 71 -26.22 -4.73 27.21
N GLY A 72 -25.37 -5.20 26.29
CA GLY A 72 -25.80 -5.93 25.08
C GLY A 72 -25.52 -5.25 23.73
N LEU A 73 -25.16 -3.96 23.69
CA LEU A 73 -24.95 -3.27 22.40
C LEU A 73 -23.61 -3.60 21.71
N ALA A 74 -22.63 -4.13 22.43
CA ALA A 74 -21.33 -4.49 21.86
C ALA A 74 -21.41 -5.51 20.72
N ILE A 75 -22.50 -6.29 20.62
CA ILE A 75 -22.72 -7.29 19.57
C ILE A 75 -23.36 -6.66 18.31
N VAL A 76 -24.07 -5.53 18.45
CA VAL A 76 -24.81 -4.86 17.36
C VAL A 76 -23.93 -3.86 16.61
N LEU A 77 -22.96 -3.25 17.30
CA LEU A 77 -21.95 -2.39 16.70
C LEU A 77 -20.72 -3.25 16.39
N GLY A 78 -20.54 -3.61 15.11
CA GLY A 78 -19.40 -4.40 14.66
C GLY A 78 -18.08 -3.90 15.24
N THR A 79 -17.23 -4.83 15.67
CA THR A 79 -15.92 -4.50 16.24
C THR A 79 -15.05 -3.87 15.16
N ILE A 80 -14.61 -2.62 15.39
CA ILE A 80 -13.65 -1.94 14.50
C ILE A 80 -12.30 -2.63 14.65
N ILE A 81 -11.82 -3.24 13.56
CA ILE A 81 -10.50 -3.85 13.50
C ILE A 81 -9.49 -2.74 13.12
N ASP A 82 -8.53 -2.47 14.00
CA ASP A 82 -7.46 -1.52 13.71
C ASP A 82 -6.40 -2.17 12.81
N GLY A 83 -6.65 -2.11 11.50
CA GLY A 83 -5.72 -2.62 10.49
C GLY A 83 -4.35 -1.95 10.51
N LYS A 84 -4.22 -0.73 11.07
CA LYS A 84 -2.93 -0.04 11.14
C LYS A 84 -2.02 -0.69 12.18
N SER A 85 -2.49 -0.85 13.41
CA SER A 85 -1.75 -1.54 14.47
C SER A 85 -1.38 -2.96 14.06
N ILE A 86 -2.32 -3.71 13.49
CA ILE A 86 -2.06 -5.09 13.03
C ILE A 86 -0.99 -5.11 11.94
N SER A 87 -1.03 -4.15 11.01
CA SER A 87 -0.02 -4.06 9.94
C SER A 87 1.37 -3.73 10.48
N GLU A 88 1.48 -2.86 11.48
CA GLU A 88 2.74 -2.52 12.14
C GLU A 88 3.36 -3.73 12.84
N ASP A 89 2.55 -4.48 13.60
CA ASP A 89 2.99 -5.70 14.28
C ASP A 89 3.52 -6.75 13.29
N ILE A 90 2.81 -6.96 12.18
CA ILE A 90 3.22 -7.89 11.12
C ILE A 90 4.57 -7.45 10.52
N LYS A 91 4.73 -6.16 10.20
CA LYS A 91 5.99 -5.64 9.65
C LYS A 91 7.17 -5.86 10.60
N LEU A 92 6.98 -5.65 11.91
CA LEU A 92 8.02 -5.89 12.91
C LEU A 92 8.42 -7.37 12.97
N GLN A 93 7.44 -8.28 12.96
CA GLN A 93 7.72 -9.72 12.95
C GLN A 93 8.50 -10.14 11.70
N ILE A 94 8.08 -9.67 10.52
CA ILE A 94 8.75 -9.98 9.26
C ILE A 94 10.18 -9.40 9.23
N ALA A 95 10.37 -8.16 9.71
CA ALA A 95 11.69 -7.54 9.80
C ALA A 95 12.64 -8.36 10.69
N GLU A 96 12.13 -8.89 11.81
CA GLU A 96 12.91 -9.76 12.67
C GLU A 96 13.28 -11.08 11.97
N GLN A 97 12.35 -11.67 11.23
CA GLN A 97 12.59 -12.88 10.44
C GLN A 97 13.69 -12.66 9.40
N PHE A 98 13.66 -11.56 8.65
CA PHE A 98 14.71 -11.26 7.68
C PHE A 98 16.06 -10.99 8.34
N ARG A 99 16.09 -10.37 9.52
CA ARG A 99 17.32 -10.22 10.29
C ARG A 99 17.91 -11.59 10.68
N ARG A 100 17.06 -12.55 11.08
CA ARG A 100 17.49 -13.93 11.37
C ARG A 100 17.98 -14.64 10.10
N MET A 101 17.25 -14.52 8.99
CA MET A 101 17.66 -15.10 7.69
C MET A 101 18.99 -14.54 7.19
N LYS A 102 19.20 -13.22 7.30
CA LYS A 102 20.46 -12.58 6.92
C LYS A 102 21.64 -13.12 7.72
N LYS A 103 21.44 -13.50 8.98
CA LYS A 103 22.48 -14.14 9.81
C LYS A 103 22.70 -15.60 9.44
N ALA A 104 21.66 -16.33 9.08
CA ALA A 104 21.72 -17.76 8.82
C ALA A 104 22.20 -18.11 7.40
N VAL A 105 21.68 -17.41 6.38
CA VAL A 105 21.85 -17.75 4.95
C VAL A 105 22.56 -16.64 4.17
N ALA A 106 22.92 -15.51 4.83
CA ALA A 106 23.50 -14.31 4.22
C ALA A 106 22.70 -13.70 3.05
N HIS A 107 21.45 -14.15 2.85
CA HIS A 107 20.57 -13.75 1.77
C HIS A 107 19.24 -13.25 2.33
N VAL A 108 18.73 -12.16 1.76
CA VAL A 108 17.44 -11.54 2.11
C VAL A 108 16.61 -11.51 0.83
N PRO A 109 15.33 -11.93 0.86
CA PRO A 109 14.48 -11.86 -0.32
C PRO A 109 14.30 -10.41 -0.79
N GLY A 110 14.13 -10.22 -2.09
CA GLY A 110 13.85 -8.93 -2.72
C GLY A 110 12.45 -8.89 -3.33
N LEU A 111 11.88 -7.69 -3.50
CA LEU A 111 10.60 -7.48 -4.18
C LEU A 111 10.79 -6.69 -5.47
N ALA A 112 10.42 -7.27 -6.62
CA ALA A 112 10.33 -6.54 -7.88
C ALA A 112 8.87 -6.11 -8.13
N ILE A 113 8.67 -4.83 -8.46
CA ILE A 113 7.37 -4.23 -8.77
C ILE A 113 7.44 -3.68 -10.19
N VAL A 114 6.45 -4.02 -11.01
CA VAL A 114 6.30 -3.47 -12.36
C VAL A 114 5.06 -2.59 -12.37
N LEU A 115 5.23 -1.35 -12.80
CA LEU A 115 4.15 -0.38 -12.95
C LEU A 115 3.97 -0.06 -14.42
N VAL A 116 2.76 -0.27 -14.94
CA VAL A 116 2.40 -0.04 -16.34
C VAL A 116 1.41 1.13 -16.41
N GLY A 117 1.75 2.14 -17.22
CA GLY A 117 0.96 3.35 -17.38
C GLY A 117 1.01 4.30 -16.18
N ASP A 118 0.23 5.39 -16.26
CA ASP A 118 0.34 6.53 -15.33
C ASP A 118 -0.91 6.75 -14.45
N ARG A 119 -1.48 5.64 -13.98
CA ARG A 119 -2.65 5.68 -13.10
C ARG A 119 -2.26 6.11 -11.68
N ARG A 120 -2.80 7.24 -11.21
CA ARG A 120 -2.50 7.82 -9.88
C ARG A 120 -2.78 6.89 -8.70
N ASP A 121 -3.82 6.07 -8.79
CA ASP A 121 -4.16 5.08 -7.77
C ASP A 121 -3.13 3.95 -7.72
N SER A 122 -2.69 3.47 -8.88
CA SER A 122 -1.60 2.48 -9.00
C SER A 122 -0.27 3.03 -8.46
N GLN A 123 0.09 4.25 -8.84
CA GLN A 123 1.29 4.95 -8.34
C GLN A 123 1.31 5.03 -6.81
N SER A 124 0.17 5.44 -6.23
CA SER A 124 0.03 5.53 -4.76
C SER A 124 0.17 4.16 -4.11
N HIS A 125 -0.50 3.13 -4.64
CA HIS A 125 -0.44 1.78 -4.12
C HIS A 125 0.97 1.17 -4.19
N VAL A 126 1.67 1.39 -5.30
CA VAL A 126 3.08 0.98 -5.47
C VAL A 126 3.98 1.72 -4.49
N GLY A 127 3.77 3.03 -4.29
CA GLY A 127 4.49 3.82 -3.30
C GLY A 127 4.34 3.27 -1.88
N PHE A 128 3.15 2.79 -1.49
CA PHE A 128 2.96 2.12 -0.21
C PHE A 128 3.71 0.78 -0.11
N LYS A 129 3.77 0.00 -1.19
CA LYS A 129 4.54 -1.26 -1.22
C LYS A 129 6.04 -1.02 -1.08
N LEU A 130 6.58 0.00 -1.75
CA LEU A 130 7.98 0.39 -1.66
C LEU A 130 8.34 0.81 -0.23
N LYS A 131 7.54 1.69 0.38
CA LYS A 131 7.71 2.10 1.78
C LYS A 131 7.68 0.91 2.75
N GLY A 132 6.74 -0.01 2.56
CA GLY A 132 6.68 -1.23 3.38
C GLY A 132 7.91 -2.12 3.24
N CYS A 133 8.50 -2.21 2.04
CA CYS A 133 9.75 -2.97 1.83
C CYS A 133 10.93 -2.31 2.53
N GLU A 134 11.02 -0.98 2.45
CA GLU A 134 12.07 -0.19 3.11
C GLU A 134 12.00 -0.35 4.64
N GLU A 135 10.81 -0.21 5.22
CA GLU A 135 10.56 -0.37 6.67
C GLU A 135 10.99 -1.75 7.19
N VAL A 136 10.82 -2.79 6.36
CA VAL A 136 11.10 -4.18 6.72
C VAL A 136 12.55 -4.59 6.37
N GLY A 137 13.29 -3.75 5.66
CA GLY A 137 14.70 -3.97 5.30
C GLY A 137 14.90 -4.89 4.08
N ILE A 138 13.92 -4.93 3.18
CA ILE A 138 13.98 -5.67 1.91
C ILE A 138 14.44 -4.74 0.78
N LYS A 139 15.28 -5.25 -0.13
CA LYS A 139 15.60 -4.56 -1.39
C LYS A 139 14.40 -4.64 -2.34
N SER A 140 13.84 -3.49 -2.71
CA SER A 140 12.81 -3.39 -3.74
C SER A 140 13.36 -2.86 -5.07
N LEU A 141 12.81 -3.35 -6.18
CA LEU A 141 13.08 -2.86 -7.54
C LEU A 141 11.76 -2.38 -8.14
N LEU A 142 11.76 -1.21 -8.77
CA LEU A 142 10.61 -0.68 -9.51
C LEU A 142 10.99 -0.60 -10.99
N SER A 143 10.16 -1.16 -11.87
CA SER A 143 10.25 -0.99 -13.31
C SER A 143 8.98 -0.32 -13.81
N GLU A 144 9.14 0.86 -14.40
CA GLU A 144 8.05 1.60 -15.01
C GLU A 144 8.02 1.30 -16.51
N LEU A 145 6.85 0.94 -17.00
CA LEU A 145 6.58 0.65 -18.40
C LEU A 145 5.48 1.60 -18.91
N PRO A 146 5.56 2.01 -20.18
CA PRO A 146 4.58 2.89 -20.80
C PRO A 146 3.16 2.29 -20.81
#